data_AF-A0A353GS88-F1
#
_entry.id   AF-A0A353GS88-F1
#
_cell.length_a   1.000
_cell.length_b   1.000
_cell.length_c   1.000
_cell.angle_alpha   90.00
_cell.angle_beta   90.00
_cell.angle_gamma   90.00
#
_symmetry.space_group_name_H-M   'P 1'
#
loop_
_entity.id
_entity.type
_entity.pdbx_description
1 polymer ?
#
loop_
_entity_poly.entity_id
_entity_poly.type
_entity_poly.pdbx_seq_one_letter_code
_entity_poly.pdbx_strand_id
1 'polypeptide(L)'
;MEVEDLLEESDQLFEQAEEMIVREPGEALQKFQVGVSNLLKAFLIVNKKEPVGELKQLFFQCCQVEPQFETIRDELDYFYIPQLAESDSELICDAANEVWDLVISLMPE
;
A
#
# COMPACT_ATOMS: atom_id res chain seq x y z
N MET A 1 -7.17 -15.63 6.60
CA MET A 1 -6.67 -14.27 6.82
C MET A 1 -7.86 -13.40 6.61
N GLU A 2 -8.31 -12.80 7.71
CA GLU A 2 -9.47 -11.92 7.70
C GLU A 2 -9.05 -10.55 7.18
N VAL A 3 -10.02 -9.76 6.70
CA VAL A 3 -9.76 -8.41 6.21
C VAL A 3 -9.15 -7.54 7.31
N GLU A 4 -9.64 -7.71 8.54
CA GLU A 4 -9.15 -7.01 9.74
C GLU A 4 -7.67 -7.31 10.01
N ASP A 5 -7.25 -8.58 9.91
CA ASP A 5 -5.83 -8.97 10.05
C ASP A 5 -4.93 -8.22 9.05
N LEU A 6 -5.37 -8.11 7.80
CA LEU A 6 -4.61 -7.44 6.74
C LEU A 6 -4.48 -5.94 6.99
N LEU A 7 -5.53 -5.30 7.51
CA LEU A 7 -5.51 -3.88 7.83
C LEU A 7 -4.61 -3.60 9.04
N GLU A 8 -4.73 -4.40 10.10
CA GLU A 8 -3.87 -4.28 11.29
C GLU A 8 -2.39 -4.52 10.93
N GLU A 9 -2.09 -5.55 10.15
CA GLU A 9 -0.72 -5.79 9.68
C GLU A 9 -0.19 -4.63 8.81
N SER A 10 -1.04 -4.02 7.99
CA SER A 10 -0.65 -2.89 7.14
C SER A 10 -0.30 -1.67 7.98
N ASP A 11 -1.10 -1.36 8.99
CA ASP A 11 -0.90 -0.25 9.93
C ASP A 11 0.42 -0.41 10.67
N GLN A 12 0.65 -1.58 11.27
CA GLN A 12 1.90 -1.89 11.97
C GLN A 12 3.13 -1.80 11.05
N LEU A 13 3.00 -2.22 9.79
CA LEU A 13 4.08 -2.12 8.81
C LEU A 13 4.38 -0.67 8.44
N PHE A 14 3.35 0.18 8.32
CA PHE A 14 3.50 1.59 8.01
C PHE A 14 4.17 2.32 9.18
N GLU A 15 3.70 2.14 10.41
CA GLU A 15 4.33 2.70 11.61
C GLU A 15 5.82 2.33 11.70
N GLN A 16 6.15 1.04 11.53
CA GLN A 16 7.54 0.58 11.54
C GLN A 16 8.37 1.20 10.41
N ALA A 17 7.80 1.32 9.21
CA ALA A 17 8.49 1.90 8.07
C ALA A 17 8.81 3.37 8.31
N GLU A 18 7.84 4.15 8.80
CA GLU A 18 8.01 5.56 9.12
C GLU A 18 9.08 5.80 10.20
N GLU A 19 9.11 4.98 11.25
CA GLU A 19 10.11 5.11 12.31
C GLU A 19 11.54 4.83 11.83
N MET A 20 11.70 3.96 10.83
CA MET A 20 13.00 3.48 10.40
C MET A 20 13.50 4.05 9.07
N ILE A 21 12.66 4.72 8.28
CA ILE A 21 13.00 5.15 6.90
C ILE A 21 14.27 6.01 6.81
N VAL A 22 14.54 6.84 7.82
CA VAL A 22 15.76 7.67 7.87
C VAL A 22 17.03 6.84 8.08
N ARG A 23 16.93 5.68 8.76
CA ARG A 23 18.07 4.83 9.12
C ARG A 23 18.26 3.69 8.12
N GLU A 24 17.15 3.10 7.69
CA GLU A 24 17.09 1.87 6.89
C GLU A 24 16.05 2.02 5.77
N PRO A 25 16.27 2.95 4.81
CA PRO A 25 15.27 3.32 3.80
C PRO A 25 14.86 2.14 2.91
N GLY A 26 15.80 1.23 2.60
CA GLY A 26 15.50 0.03 1.83
C GLY A 26 14.58 -0.96 2.56
N GLU A 27 14.72 -1.10 3.89
CA GLU A 27 13.83 -1.94 4.69
C GLU A 27 12.47 -1.27 4.88
N ALA A 28 12.45 0.03 5.17
CA ALA A 28 11.20 0.80 5.24
C ALA A 28 10.40 0.71 3.94
N LEU A 29 11.07 0.84 2.78
CA LEU A 29 10.42 0.70 1.47
C LEU A 29 9.80 -0.69 1.29
N GLN A 30 10.49 -1.76 1.72
CA GLN A 30 9.93 -3.11 1.67
C GLN A 30 8.70 -3.25 2.58
N LYS A 31 8.72 -2.65 3.78
CA LYS A 31 7.57 -2.65 4.69
C LYS A 31 6.37 -1.92 4.08
N PHE A 32 6.57 -0.74 3.49
CA PHE A 32 5.51 -0.05 2.75
C PHE A 32 4.97 -0.89 1.59
N GLN A 33 5.82 -1.52 0.78
CA GLN A 33 5.37 -2.40 -0.31
C GLN A 33 4.50 -3.55 0.20
N VAL A 34 4.87 -4.18 1.33
CA VAL A 34 4.10 -5.27 1.93
C VAL A 34 2.78 -4.74 2.51
N GLY A 35 2.80 -3.64 3.26
CA GLY A 35 1.60 -3.04 3.84
C GLY A 35 0.62 -2.59 2.76
N VAL A 36 1.09 -1.91 1.71
CA VAL A 36 0.24 -1.54 0.56
C VAL A 36 -0.31 -2.79 -0.12
N SER A 37 0.49 -3.84 -0.30
CA SER A 37 -0.01 -5.10 -0.86
C SER A 37 -1.13 -5.70 0.00
N ASN A 38 -1.03 -5.60 1.32
CA ASN A 38 -2.05 -6.08 2.25
C ASN A 38 -3.34 -5.23 2.17
N LEU A 39 -3.24 -3.90 2.06
CA LEU A 39 -4.38 -3.01 1.78
C LEU A 39 -5.12 -3.39 0.50
N LEU A 40 -4.41 -3.59 -0.60
CA LEU A 40 -5.02 -3.97 -1.88
C LEU A 40 -5.69 -5.35 -1.81
N LYS A 41 -5.07 -6.31 -1.10
CA LYS A 41 -5.69 -7.62 -0.84
C LYS A 41 -6.97 -7.47 -0.02
N ALA A 42 -6.96 -6.65 1.03
CA ALA A 42 -8.12 -6.40 1.89
C ALA A 42 -9.31 -5.88 1.06
N PHE A 43 -9.05 -4.88 0.21
CA PHE A 43 -10.05 -4.34 -0.71
C PHE A 43 -10.60 -5.40 -1.68
N LEU A 44 -9.73 -6.24 -2.27
CA LEU A 44 -10.18 -7.30 -3.18
C LEU A 44 -11.04 -8.34 -2.45
N ILE A 45 -10.64 -8.75 -1.25
CA ILE A 45 -11.36 -9.74 -0.44
C ILE A 45 -12.73 -9.22 -0.05
N VAL A 46 -12.85 -7.96 0.40
CA VAL A 46 -14.16 -7.38 0.77
C VAL A 46 -15.11 -7.31 -0.43
N ASN A 47 -14.55 -7.14 -1.63
CA ASN A 47 -15.26 -7.18 -2.92
C ASN A 47 -15.42 -8.60 -3.50
N LYS A 48 -15.16 -9.65 -2.71
CA LYS A 48 -15.30 -11.06 -3.10
C LYS A 48 -14.46 -11.44 -4.32
N LYS A 49 -13.29 -10.79 -4.48
CA LYS A 49 -12.27 -11.14 -5.46
C LYS A 49 -11.13 -11.86 -4.76
N GLU A 50 -10.62 -12.90 -5.40
CA GLU A 50 -9.42 -13.58 -4.92
C GLU A 50 -8.19 -12.76 -5.34
N PRO A 51 -7.37 -12.27 -4.39
CA PRO A 51 -6.19 -11.50 -4.72
C PRO A 51 -5.07 -12.41 -5.24
N VAL A 52 -4.56 -12.11 -6.43
CA VAL A 52 -3.50 -12.91 -7.06
C VAL A 52 -2.29 -12.05 -7.41
N GLY A 53 -1.10 -12.48 -6.98
CA GLY A 53 0.16 -11.91 -7.43
C GLY A 53 0.74 -10.80 -6.56
N GLU A 54 1.68 -10.04 -7.14
CA GLU A 54 2.43 -8.98 -6.49
C GLU A 54 1.73 -7.62 -6.57
N LEU A 55 2.26 -6.61 -5.88
CA LEU A 55 1.70 -5.25 -5.75
C LEU A 55 1.12 -4.67 -7.05
N LYS A 56 1.88 -4.67 -8.16
CA LYS A 56 1.40 -4.19 -9.49
C LYS A 56 0.19 -4.98 -10.01
N GLN A 57 0.16 -6.29 -9.80
CA GLN A 57 -0.95 -7.15 -10.23
C GLN A 57 -2.18 -6.94 -9.34
N LEU A 58 -1.98 -6.76 -8.04
CA LEU A 58 -3.04 -6.42 -7.08
C LEU A 58 -3.67 -5.08 -7.43
N PHE A 59 -2.86 -4.07 -7.71
CA PHE A 59 -3.33 -2.75 -8.14
C PHE A 59 -4.20 -2.83 -9.40
N PHE A 60 -3.75 -3.55 -10.42
CA PHE A 60 -4.53 -3.74 -11.64
C PHE A 60 -5.87 -4.45 -11.37
N GLN A 61 -5.89 -5.43 -10.47
CA GLN A 61 -7.14 -6.06 -10.04
C GLN A 61 -8.06 -5.08 -9.30
N CYS A 62 -7.52 -4.21 -8.44
CA CYS A 62 -8.31 -3.17 -7.78
C CYS A 62 -8.93 -2.20 -8.80
N CYS A 63 -8.17 -1.75 -9.80
CA CYS A 63 -8.66 -0.87 -10.86
C CYS A 63 -9.80 -1.50 -11.70
N GLN A 64 -9.83 -2.83 -11.83
CA GLN A 64 -10.93 -3.55 -12.49
C GLN A 64 -12.22 -3.59 -11.67
N VAL A 65 -12.10 -3.48 -10.35
CA VAL A 65 -13.24 -3.45 -9.42
C VAL A 65 -13.72 -2.02 -9.24
N GLU A 66 -12.81 -1.08 -8.99
CA GLU A 66 -13.06 0.32 -8.73
C GLU A 66 -12.05 1.19 -9.50
N PRO A 67 -12.48 1.86 -10.60
CA PRO A 67 -11.60 2.72 -11.41
C PRO A 67 -10.95 3.89 -10.65
N GLN A 68 -11.50 4.30 -9.49
CA GLN A 68 -10.90 5.37 -8.68
C GLN A 68 -9.48 5.04 -8.21
N PHE A 69 -9.07 3.76 -8.18
CA PHE A 69 -7.68 3.38 -7.91
C PHE A 69 -6.66 4.01 -8.86
N GLU A 70 -7.03 4.40 -10.08
CA GLU A 70 -6.09 5.10 -10.98
C GLU A 70 -5.60 6.45 -10.42
N THR A 71 -6.26 7.03 -9.40
CA THR A 71 -5.80 8.28 -8.77
C THR A 71 -4.55 8.11 -7.92
N ILE A 72 -4.26 6.89 -7.43
CA ILE A 72 -3.06 6.60 -6.60
C ILE A 72 -1.92 5.93 -7.41
N ARG A 73 -1.99 6.02 -8.74
CA ARG A 73 -1.05 5.34 -9.62
C ARG A 73 0.38 5.87 -9.45
N ASP A 74 0.52 7.19 -9.33
CA ASP A 74 1.82 7.84 -9.24
C ASP A 74 2.47 7.52 -7.88
N GLU A 75 1.66 7.49 -6.82
CA GLU A 75 2.04 7.08 -5.46
C GLU A 75 2.56 5.65 -5.45
N LEU A 76 1.90 4.73 -6.17
CA LEU A 76 2.36 3.35 -6.30
C LEU A 76 3.69 3.22 -7.04
N ASP A 77 3.94 4.07 -8.03
CA ASP A 77 5.19 4.07 -8.78
C ASP A 77 6.38 4.47 -7.90
N TYR A 78 6.18 5.32 -6.88
CA TYR A 78 7.24 5.70 -5.95
C TYR A 78 7.81 4.52 -5.16
N PHE A 79 7.00 3.51 -4.85
CA PHE A 79 7.49 2.31 -4.16
C PHE A 79 8.48 1.49 -4.99
N TYR A 80 8.59 1.75 -6.30
CA TYR A 80 9.54 1.09 -7.19
C TYR A 80 10.81 1.89 -7.46
N ILE A 81 11.00 3.02 -6.77
CA ILE A 81 12.17 3.91 -6.92
C ILE A 81 12.94 3.93 -5.61
N PRO A 82 13.89 2.99 -5.38
CA PRO A 82 14.63 2.90 -4.12
C PRO A 82 15.34 4.19 -3.72
N GLN A 83 15.78 4.97 -4.70
CA GLN A 83 16.47 6.24 -4.47
C GLN A 83 15.55 7.29 -3.84
N LEU A 84 14.23 7.21 -4.01
CA LEU A 84 13.29 8.12 -3.36
C LEU A 84 13.26 7.88 -1.85
N ALA A 85 13.25 6.62 -1.38
CA ALA A 85 13.32 6.33 0.04
C ALA A 85 14.59 6.91 0.71
N GLU A 86 15.70 7.01 -0.04
CA GLU A 86 16.96 7.58 0.44
C GLU A 86 17.03 9.12 0.35
N SER A 87 16.35 9.73 -0.61
CA SER A 87 16.48 11.17 -0.92
C SER A 87 15.28 12.01 -0.47
N ASP A 88 14.12 11.39 -0.35
CA ASP A 88 12.85 12.01 -0.01
C ASP A 88 11.94 10.99 0.69
N SER A 89 12.27 10.71 1.96
CA SER A 89 11.51 9.78 2.78
C SER A 89 10.08 10.26 3.05
N GLU A 90 9.87 11.59 3.10
CA GLU A 90 8.56 12.20 3.32
C GLU A 90 7.62 11.86 2.16
N LEU A 91 8.10 11.96 0.92
CA LEU A 91 7.32 11.57 -0.27
C LEU A 91 6.87 10.10 -0.23
N ILE A 92 7.71 9.18 0.28
CA ILE A 92 7.35 7.76 0.40
C ILE A 92 6.28 7.55 1.47
N CYS A 93 6.39 8.22 2.62
CA CYS A 93 5.39 8.14 3.68
C CYS A 93 4.04 8.74 3.21
N ASP A 94 4.08 9.91 2.57
CA ASP A 94 2.89 10.55 2.01
C ASP A 94 2.20 9.65 1.00
N ALA A 95 2.95 9.03 0.09
CA ALA A 95 2.41 8.08 -0.87
C ALA A 95 1.76 6.86 -0.21
N ALA A 96 2.34 6.35 0.86
CA ALA A 96 1.74 5.24 1.61
C ALA A 96 0.41 5.67 2.26
N ASN A 97 0.38 6.84 2.87
CA ASN A 97 -0.81 7.38 3.53
C ASN A 97 -1.93 7.71 2.53
N GLU A 98 -1.62 8.26 1.36
CA GLU A 98 -2.61 8.48 0.29
C GLU A 98 -3.22 7.16 -0.22
N VAL A 99 -2.42 6.10 -0.33
CA VAL A 99 -2.92 4.77 -0.69
C VAL A 99 -3.83 4.20 0.40
N TRP A 100 -3.43 4.35 1.67
CA TRP A 100 -4.25 3.96 2.82
C TRP A 100 -5.60 4.66 2.81
N ASP A 101 -5.60 5.98 2.75
CA ASP A 101 -6.79 6.81 2.79
C ASP A 101 -7.75 6.47 1.65
N LEU A 102 -7.24 6.29 0.44
CA LEU A 102 -8.09 5.86 -0.67
C LEU A 102 -8.70 4.49 -0.39
N VAL A 103 -7.90 3.48 -0.03
CA VAL A 103 -8.41 2.11 0.20
C VAL A 103 -9.49 2.11 1.26
N ILE A 104 -9.24 2.73 2.41
CA ILE A 104 -10.22 2.79 3.51
C ILE A 104 -11.49 3.54 3.07
N SER A 105 -11.37 4.64 2.32
CA SER A 105 -12.53 5.39 1.83
C SER A 105 -13.43 4.58 0.88
N LEU A 106 -12.88 3.56 0.23
CA LEU A 106 -13.58 2.70 -0.72
C LEU A 106 -14.08 1.40 -0.09
N MET A 107 -13.71 1.11 1.16
CA MET A 107 -14.17 -0.08 1.86
C MET A 107 -15.57 0.12 2.47
N PRO A 108 -16.43 -0.91 2.50
CA PRO A 108 -17.72 -0.85 3.19
C PRO A 108 -17.53 -0.69 4.71
N GLU A 109 -18.44 0.04 5.35
CA GLU A 109 -18.55 0.14 6.83
C GLU A 109 -18.83 -1.21 7.51
#